data_AF-A0A2S6NFP4-F1
#
_entry.id   AF-A0A2S6NFP4-F1
#
_cell.length_a   1.000
_cell.length_b   1.000
_cell.length_c   1.000
_cell.angle_alpha   90.00
_cell.angle_beta   90.00
_cell.angle_gamma   90.00
#
_symmetry.space_group_name_H-M   'P 1'
#
loop_
_entity.id
_entity.type
_entity.pdbx_description
1 polymer ?
#
loop_
_entity_poly.entity_id
_entity_poly.type
_entity_poly.pdbx_seq_one_letter_code
_entity_poly.pdbx_strand_id
1 'polypeptide(L)'
;MFLHKSILVHDVRVQNPDPVFAEKLLEQYGGATGELTAALTYLTQSYHTENAGIRDMLQDIGTEELGHLEVIALLVEQHTNKASANLRDKAYQSTLFAIRGPGPHLVDSKGLTWDARYVNEGGHTVRDLRANIAAEAGALNTYEQLIAMTTDDGTREALRHLATREVSHTHMFMEALKTLNGLDQPMFGDLKPDDTVNLYFNMSSGPGADERGPWNREPAFQYIADPLQHEMQTSKGRAGNEMAPAEPHLDRSRASSR
;
A
#
# COMPACT_ATOMS: atom_id res chain seq x y z
N MET A 1 -17.10 13.30 15.93
CA MET A 1 -17.92 14.24 15.14
C MET A 1 -16.99 14.85 14.09
N PHE A 2 -17.35 14.83 12.82
CA PHE A 2 -16.57 15.49 11.77
C PHE A 2 -17.12 16.89 11.50
N LEU A 3 -16.24 17.84 11.18
CA LEU A 3 -16.59 19.19 10.76
C LEU A 3 -15.94 19.45 9.41
N HIS A 4 -16.69 20.09 8.52
CA HIS A 4 -16.17 20.55 7.23
C HIS A 4 -16.09 22.08 7.25
N LYS A 5 -14.96 22.62 6.76
CA LYS A 5 -14.75 24.04 6.51
C LYS A 5 -14.28 24.19 5.08
N SER A 6 -14.77 25.21 4.37
CA SER A 6 -14.40 25.48 2.98
C SER A 6 -12.98 26.06 2.79
N ILE A 7 -12.12 25.93 3.80
CA ILE A 7 -10.74 26.43 3.75
C ILE A 7 -9.87 25.23 3.45
N LEU A 8 -9.16 25.27 2.33
CA LEU A 8 -8.30 24.18 1.89
C LEU A 8 -7.06 24.08 2.77
N VAL A 9 -6.57 22.85 2.96
CA VAL A 9 -5.26 22.60 3.59
C VAL A 9 -4.11 23.15 2.76
N HIS A 10 -4.30 23.24 1.44
CA HIS A 10 -3.37 23.82 0.48
C HIS A 10 -4.12 24.42 -0.72
N ASP A 11 -3.63 25.54 -1.24
CA ASP A 11 -4.21 26.20 -2.41
C ASP A 11 -4.04 25.35 -3.68
N VAL A 12 -5.11 25.19 -4.47
CA VAL A 12 -5.08 24.44 -5.73
C VAL A 12 -5.32 25.36 -6.93
N ARG A 13 -4.30 25.52 -7.79
CA ARG A 13 -4.37 26.44 -8.94
C ARG A 13 -3.74 25.83 -10.21
N VAL A 14 -4.53 25.10 -10.97
CA VAL A 14 -4.11 24.59 -12.29
C VAL A 14 -4.12 25.74 -13.31
N GLN A 15 -2.97 25.97 -13.96
CA GLN A 15 -2.77 27.01 -14.99
C GLN A 15 -2.87 26.42 -16.40
N ASN A 16 -2.35 25.21 -16.60
CA ASN A 16 -2.31 24.45 -17.84
C ASN A 16 -3.10 23.14 -17.66
N PRO A 17 -4.42 23.16 -17.94
CA PRO A 17 -5.27 21.99 -17.78
C PRO A 17 -4.88 20.85 -18.71
N ASP A 18 -4.89 19.62 -18.18
CA ASP A 18 -4.49 18.40 -18.88
C ASP A 18 -5.32 17.22 -18.38
N PRO A 19 -6.41 16.87 -19.08
CA PRO A 19 -7.26 15.75 -18.70
C PRO A 19 -6.57 14.38 -18.72
N VAL A 20 -5.49 14.21 -19.50
CA VAL A 20 -4.72 12.96 -19.50
C VAL A 20 -3.90 12.85 -18.21
N PHE A 21 -3.36 13.97 -17.73
CA PHE A 21 -2.73 14.03 -16.41
C PHE A 21 -3.76 13.82 -15.29
N ALA A 22 -4.99 14.32 -15.44
CA ALA A 22 -6.07 14.08 -14.49
C ALA A 22 -6.37 12.60 -14.27
N GLU A 23 -6.27 11.76 -15.30
CA GLU A 23 -6.42 10.30 -15.16
C GLU A 23 -5.30 9.70 -14.31
N LYS A 24 -4.08 10.23 -14.39
CA LYS A 24 -2.95 9.79 -13.55
C LYS A 24 -3.14 10.18 -12.08
N LEU A 25 -3.69 11.36 -11.83
CA LEU A 25 -4.01 11.84 -10.47
C LEU A 25 -5.00 10.92 -9.75
N LEU A 26 -5.82 10.16 -10.48
CA LEU A 26 -6.74 9.18 -9.88
C LEU A 26 -6.00 8.07 -9.11
N GLU A 27 -4.72 7.83 -9.39
CA GLU A 27 -3.90 6.90 -8.60
C GLU A 27 -3.80 7.36 -7.13
N GLN A 28 -3.65 8.66 -6.88
CA GLN A 28 -3.66 9.21 -5.51
C GLN A 28 -5.07 9.51 -4.99
N TYR A 29 -6.12 9.36 -5.80
CA TYR A 29 -7.50 9.53 -5.34
C TYR A 29 -8.14 8.18 -4.95
N GLY A 30 -8.34 7.30 -5.93
CA GLY A 30 -9.02 6.01 -5.80
C GLY A 30 -8.10 4.79 -5.95
N GLY A 31 -6.78 5.00 -6.03
CA GLY A 31 -5.80 3.91 -6.11
C GLY A 31 -5.48 3.26 -4.77
N ALA A 32 -4.71 2.16 -4.83
CA ALA A 32 -4.41 1.31 -3.69
C ALA A 32 -3.54 2.00 -2.62
N THR A 33 -2.74 2.99 -3.00
CA THR A 33 -1.91 3.81 -2.11
C THR A 33 -2.37 5.28 -2.11
N GLY A 34 -3.60 5.55 -2.55
CA GLY A 34 -4.15 6.90 -2.60
C GLY A 34 -4.77 7.37 -1.29
N GLU A 35 -5.12 8.64 -1.26
CA GLU A 35 -5.56 9.36 -0.06
C GLU A 35 -6.80 8.76 0.60
N LEU A 36 -7.75 8.23 -0.20
CA LEU A 36 -8.93 7.58 0.37
C LEU A 36 -8.54 6.31 1.13
N THR A 37 -7.57 5.55 0.61
CA THR A 37 -7.09 4.35 1.29
C THR A 37 -6.39 4.72 2.58
N ALA A 38 -5.53 5.75 2.57
CA ALA A 38 -4.84 6.24 3.77
C ALA A 38 -5.84 6.70 4.84
N ALA A 39 -6.77 7.58 4.49
CA ALA A 39 -7.81 8.10 5.40
C ALA A 39 -8.58 6.97 6.09
N LEU A 40 -9.12 6.03 5.30
CA LEU A 40 -9.93 4.94 5.83
C LEU A 40 -9.09 3.94 6.63
N THR A 41 -7.84 3.71 6.24
CA THR A 41 -6.92 2.83 6.97
C THR A 41 -6.64 3.39 8.36
N TYR A 42 -6.23 4.64 8.47
CA TYR A 42 -5.80 5.21 9.74
C TYR A 42 -6.97 5.43 10.70
N LEU A 43 -8.13 5.87 10.19
CA LEU A 43 -9.35 5.95 10.98
C LEU A 43 -9.77 4.58 11.53
N THR A 44 -9.70 3.52 10.71
CA THR A 44 -10.06 2.16 11.14
C THR A 44 -9.08 1.64 12.20
N GLN A 45 -7.78 1.72 11.93
CA GLN A 45 -6.73 1.25 12.83
C GLN A 45 -6.70 2.00 14.17
N SER A 46 -7.21 3.24 14.24
CA SER A 46 -7.31 3.98 15.50
C SER A 46 -8.10 3.22 16.57
N TYR A 47 -9.04 2.36 16.16
CA TYR A 47 -9.84 1.53 17.07
C TYR A 47 -9.16 0.21 17.45
N HIS A 48 -8.01 -0.13 16.85
CA HIS A 48 -7.24 -1.34 17.17
C HIS A 48 -6.22 -1.14 18.27
N THR A 49 -5.94 0.11 18.67
CA THR A 49 -4.96 0.40 19.71
C THR A 49 -5.61 0.80 21.02
N GLU A 50 -5.07 0.31 22.14
CA GLU A 50 -5.42 0.77 23.49
C GLU A 50 -4.62 2.01 23.91
N ASN A 51 -3.54 2.34 23.20
CA ASN A 51 -2.74 3.52 23.49
C ASN A 51 -3.47 4.78 23.01
N ALA A 52 -3.93 5.60 23.95
CA ALA A 52 -4.70 6.80 23.66
C ALA A 52 -3.96 7.82 22.78
N GLY A 53 -2.64 7.99 22.94
CA GLY A 53 -1.85 8.93 22.14
C GLY A 53 -1.66 8.46 20.69
N ILE A 54 -1.47 7.15 20.49
CA ILE A 54 -1.38 6.58 19.13
C ILE A 54 -2.75 6.62 18.45
N ARG A 55 -3.82 6.37 19.19
CA ARG A 55 -5.20 6.51 18.70
C ARG A 55 -5.46 7.94 18.20
N ASP A 56 -5.10 8.94 18.99
CA ASP A 56 -5.26 10.36 18.67
C ASP A 56 -4.51 10.71 17.37
N MET A 57 -3.22 10.34 17.31
CA MET A 57 -2.39 10.53 16.11
C MET A 57 -3.00 9.87 14.86
N LEU A 58 -3.49 8.63 14.95
CA LEU A 58 -4.12 7.94 13.82
C LEU A 58 -5.41 8.63 13.36
N GLN A 59 -6.20 9.17 14.30
CA GLN A 59 -7.42 9.91 13.98
C GLN A 59 -7.12 11.27 13.37
N ASP A 60 -6.09 11.96 13.86
CA ASP A 60 -5.62 13.23 13.32
C ASP A 60 -5.11 13.06 11.89
N ILE A 61 -4.19 12.12 11.65
CA ILE A 61 -3.65 11.85 10.30
C ILE A 61 -4.78 11.39 9.37
N GLY A 62 -5.59 10.41 9.77
CA GLY A 62 -6.70 9.93 8.95
C GLY A 62 -7.74 11.01 8.60
N THR A 63 -7.88 12.04 9.44
CA THR A 63 -8.70 13.22 9.14
C THR A 63 -7.98 14.20 8.23
N GLU A 64 -6.65 14.36 8.37
CA GLU A 64 -5.81 15.14 7.46
C GLU A 64 -5.89 14.60 6.02
N GLU A 65 -5.87 13.27 5.85
CA GLU A 65 -5.95 12.62 4.53
C GLU A 65 -7.26 12.90 3.80
N LEU A 66 -8.35 13.22 4.51
CA LEU A 66 -9.58 13.68 3.86
C LEU A 66 -9.39 15.06 3.21
N GLY A 67 -8.54 15.92 3.79
CA GLY A 67 -8.13 17.18 3.19
C GLY A 67 -7.17 16.99 2.01
N HIS A 68 -6.27 16.00 2.07
CA HIS A 68 -5.41 15.65 0.94
C HIS A 68 -6.23 15.10 -0.23
N LEU A 69 -7.21 14.24 0.06
CA LEU A 69 -8.18 13.75 -0.90
C LEU A 69 -8.95 14.89 -1.59
N GLU A 70 -9.31 15.94 -0.85
CA GLU A 70 -9.93 17.16 -1.39
C GLU A 70 -8.97 17.92 -2.34
N VAL A 71 -7.68 18.05 -1.99
CA VAL A 71 -6.66 18.66 -2.86
C VAL A 71 -6.54 17.89 -4.17
N ILE A 72 -6.46 16.56 -4.13
CA ILE A 72 -6.42 15.72 -5.34
C ILE A 72 -7.72 15.85 -6.15
N ALA A 73 -8.88 15.83 -5.50
CA ALA A 73 -10.17 16.03 -6.16
C ALA A 73 -10.21 17.35 -6.95
N LEU A 74 -9.72 18.43 -6.35
CA LEU A 74 -9.66 19.74 -6.98
C LEU A 74 -8.66 19.79 -8.13
N LEU A 75 -7.53 19.10 -8.03
CA LEU A 75 -6.59 18.98 -9.16
C LEU A 75 -7.25 18.26 -10.34
N VAL A 76 -7.90 17.11 -10.10
CA VAL A 76 -8.62 16.35 -11.14
C VAL A 76 -9.74 17.19 -11.75
N GLU A 77 -10.53 17.86 -10.92
CA GLU A 77 -11.60 18.76 -11.35
C GLU A 77 -11.03 19.87 -12.25
N GLN A 78 -10.00 20.60 -11.81
CA GLN A 78 -9.49 21.72 -12.58
C GLN A 78 -8.81 21.27 -13.88
N HIS A 79 -8.06 20.17 -13.89
CA HIS A 79 -7.46 19.64 -15.12
C HIS A 79 -8.51 19.19 -16.14
N THR A 80 -9.67 18.70 -15.70
CA THR A 80 -10.76 18.25 -16.59
C THR A 80 -11.71 19.38 -16.99
N ASN A 81 -12.16 20.22 -16.05
CA ASN A 81 -13.15 21.28 -16.30
C ASN A 81 -12.56 22.54 -16.93
N LYS A 82 -11.29 22.89 -16.70
CA LYS A 82 -10.67 24.05 -17.37
C LYS A 82 -10.13 23.73 -18.77
N ALA A 83 -10.08 22.45 -19.15
CA ALA A 83 -9.59 22.06 -20.47
C ALA A 83 -10.48 22.65 -21.59
N SER A 84 -9.84 23.17 -22.65
CA SER A 84 -10.54 23.67 -23.83
C SER A 84 -11.33 22.57 -24.53
N ALA A 85 -12.34 22.92 -25.35
CA ALA A 85 -13.10 21.92 -26.12
C ALA A 85 -12.19 20.98 -26.93
N ASN A 86 -11.14 21.50 -27.57
CA ASN A 86 -10.18 20.67 -28.34
C ASN A 86 -9.28 19.78 -27.46
N LEU A 87 -8.94 20.21 -26.24
CA LEU A 87 -8.21 19.37 -25.27
C LEU A 87 -9.14 18.34 -24.63
N ARG A 88 -10.42 18.67 -24.45
CA ARG A 88 -11.46 17.72 -24.09
C ARG A 88 -11.65 16.69 -25.21
N ASP A 89 -11.60 17.06 -26.49
CA ASP A 89 -11.57 16.15 -27.65
C ASP A 89 -10.39 15.16 -27.63
N LYS A 90 -9.25 15.55 -27.05
CA LYS A 90 -8.15 14.62 -26.74
C LYS A 90 -8.38 13.85 -25.43
N ALA A 91 -9.02 14.44 -24.42
CA ALA A 91 -9.50 13.76 -23.23
C ALA A 91 -10.56 12.69 -23.54
N TYR A 92 -11.29 12.81 -24.66
CA TYR A 92 -12.15 11.78 -25.21
C TYR A 92 -11.38 10.53 -25.69
N GLN A 93 -10.03 10.53 -25.63
CA GLN A 93 -9.22 9.31 -25.69
C GLN A 93 -9.27 8.51 -24.37
N SER A 94 -9.53 9.15 -23.24
CA SER A 94 -9.90 8.51 -21.97
C SER A 94 -11.42 8.30 -21.96
N THR A 95 -11.86 7.06 -22.12
CA THR A 95 -13.29 6.71 -22.06
C THR A 95 -13.92 7.09 -20.71
N LEU A 96 -13.10 7.20 -19.65
CA LEU A 96 -13.56 7.51 -18.30
C LEU A 96 -14.24 8.89 -18.22
N PHE A 97 -13.51 9.97 -18.45
CA PHE A 97 -14.08 11.33 -18.31
C PHE A 97 -15.09 11.66 -19.42
N ALA A 98 -14.90 11.08 -20.60
CA ALA A 98 -15.82 11.22 -21.73
C ALA A 98 -17.25 10.72 -21.43
N ILE A 99 -17.35 9.56 -20.79
CA ILE A 99 -18.63 8.87 -20.55
C ILE A 99 -19.15 9.16 -19.15
N ARG A 100 -18.27 9.11 -18.14
CA ARG A 100 -18.66 9.28 -16.72
C ARG A 100 -18.70 10.75 -16.28
N GLY A 101 -18.10 11.65 -17.08
CA GLY A 101 -18.06 13.09 -16.83
C GLY A 101 -16.75 13.58 -16.20
N PRO A 102 -16.47 14.88 -16.27
CA PRO A 102 -15.29 15.50 -15.66
C PRO A 102 -15.33 15.44 -14.13
N GLY A 103 -14.18 15.63 -13.50
CA GLY A 103 -14.02 15.55 -12.04
C GLY A 103 -13.55 14.20 -11.52
N PRO A 104 -13.38 14.07 -10.19
CA PRO A 104 -12.84 12.88 -9.56
C PRO A 104 -13.81 11.70 -9.59
N HIS A 105 -13.27 10.50 -9.75
CA HIS A 105 -13.99 9.23 -9.68
C HIS A 105 -13.25 8.29 -8.73
N LEU A 106 -13.97 7.46 -7.98
CA LEU A 106 -13.38 6.45 -7.09
C LEU A 106 -12.84 5.24 -7.87
N VAL A 107 -11.85 5.51 -8.72
CA VAL A 107 -11.10 4.55 -9.52
C VAL A 107 -9.62 4.93 -9.50
N ASP A 108 -8.75 3.98 -9.85
CA ASP A 108 -7.33 4.24 -10.11
C ASP A 108 -7.07 4.82 -11.51
N SER A 109 -5.79 5.01 -11.87
CA SER A 109 -5.41 5.53 -13.19
C SER A 109 -5.65 4.57 -14.37
N LYS A 110 -6.19 3.38 -14.10
CA LYS A 110 -6.61 2.38 -15.08
C LYS A 110 -8.12 2.13 -15.07
N GLY A 111 -8.87 2.85 -14.24
CA GLY A 111 -10.31 2.72 -14.13
C GLY A 111 -10.78 1.55 -13.27
N LEU A 112 -9.89 0.88 -12.52
CA LEU A 112 -10.30 -0.11 -11.53
C LEU A 112 -10.94 0.63 -10.35
N THR A 113 -12.10 0.14 -9.89
CA THR A 113 -12.80 0.75 -8.77
C THR A 113 -12.00 0.61 -7.48
N TRP A 114 -11.99 1.68 -6.68
CA TRP A 114 -11.48 1.61 -5.31
C TRP A 114 -12.15 0.45 -4.57
N ASP A 115 -11.35 -0.30 -3.81
CA ASP A 115 -11.77 -1.54 -3.16
C ASP A 115 -11.33 -1.55 -1.71
N ALA A 116 -12.23 -1.96 -0.81
CA ALA A 116 -11.92 -2.05 0.62
C ALA A 116 -10.75 -2.99 0.93
N ARG A 117 -10.39 -3.91 0.02
CA ARG A 117 -9.18 -4.75 0.11
C ARG A 117 -7.88 -3.97 0.15
N TYR A 118 -7.87 -2.68 -0.21
CA TYR A 118 -6.71 -1.81 -0.05
C TYR A 118 -6.48 -1.38 1.39
N VAL A 119 -7.50 -1.41 2.25
CA VAL A 119 -7.39 -1.04 3.66
C VAL A 119 -6.61 -2.12 4.40
N ASN A 120 -5.39 -1.78 4.80
CA ASN A 120 -4.44 -2.74 5.36
C ASN A 120 -4.47 -2.71 6.90
N GLU A 121 -5.46 -3.35 7.49
CA GLU A 121 -5.65 -3.42 8.95
C GLU A 121 -5.55 -4.87 9.46
N GLY A 122 -5.12 -5.05 10.72
CA GLY A 122 -4.94 -6.38 11.28
C GLY A 122 -5.13 -6.48 12.79
N GLY A 123 -5.73 -5.47 13.42
CA GLY A 123 -6.06 -5.49 14.86
C GLY A 123 -4.87 -5.38 15.82
N HIS A 124 -3.63 -5.25 15.32
CA HIS A 124 -2.42 -5.21 16.15
C HIS A 124 -1.60 -3.95 15.86
N THR A 125 -1.44 -3.07 16.86
CA THR A 125 -0.86 -1.72 16.68
C THR A 125 0.53 -1.73 16.02
N VAL A 126 1.46 -2.59 16.46
CA VAL A 126 2.81 -2.65 15.85
C VAL A 126 2.77 -3.08 14.39
N ARG A 127 1.88 -4.03 14.05
CA ARG A 127 1.73 -4.53 12.68
C ARG A 127 1.11 -3.45 11.79
N ASP A 128 0.08 -2.78 12.29
CA ASP A 128 -0.67 -1.74 11.58
C ASP A 128 0.22 -0.53 11.30
N LEU A 129 0.98 -0.04 12.29
CA LEU A 129 1.92 1.06 12.08
C LEU A 129 3.04 0.73 11.06
N ARG A 130 3.51 -0.52 10.99
CA ARG A 130 4.45 -0.95 9.96
C ARG A 130 3.83 -0.95 8.57
N ALA A 131 2.56 -1.37 8.47
CA ALA A 131 1.81 -1.27 7.22
C ALA A 131 1.64 0.19 6.79
N ASN A 132 1.43 1.11 7.73
CA ASN A 132 1.31 2.54 7.43
C ASN A 132 2.61 3.12 6.88
N ILE A 133 3.77 2.80 7.46
CA ILE A 133 5.07 3.22 6.89
C ILE A 133 5.23 2.75 5.44
N ALA A 134 4.81 1.52 5.12
CA ALA A 134 4.85 1.02 3.76
C ALA A 134 3.85 1.74 2.83
N ALA A 135 2.65 2.07 3.34
CA ALA A 135 1.64 2.81 2.60
C ALA A 135 2.13 4.23 2.24
N GLU A 136 2.64 4.97 3.23
CA GLU A 136 3.22 6.31 3.06
C GLU A 136 4.39 6.31 2.08
N ALA A 137 5.28 5.32 2.16
CA ALA A 137 6.39 5.17 1.20
C ALA A 137 5.90 4.90 -0.23
N GLY A 138 4.80 4.13 -0.37
CA GLY A 138 4.15 3.89 -1.66
C GLY A 138 3.53 5.15 -2.25
N ALA A 139 2.79 5.90 -1.43
CA ALA A 139 2.19 7.17 -1.79
C ALA A 139 3.25 8.22 -2.20
N LEU A 140 4.32 8.36 -1.41
CA LEU A 140 5.45 9.24 -1.72
C LEU A 140 6.08 8.92 -3.09
N ASN A 141 6.33 7.64 -3.37
CA ASN A 141 6.86 7.22 -4.67
C ASN A 141 5.90 7.61 -5.81
N THR A 142 4.59 7.39 -5.64
CA THR A 142 3.59 7.80 -6.63
C THR A 142 3.58 9.32 -6.83
N TYR A 143 3.67 10.10 -5.76
CA TYR A 143 3.77 11.55 -5.83
C TYR A 143 5.01 12.01 -6.59
N GLU A 144 6.18 11.42 -6.34
CA GLU A 144 7.41 11.75 -7.07
C GLU A 144 7.26 11.51 -8.58
N GLN A 145 6.59 10.42 -8.97
CA GLN A 145 6.28 10.15 -10.39
C GLN A 145 5.32 11.20 -10.98
N LEU A 146 4.25 11.55 -10.27
CA LEU A 146 3.30 12.57 -10.72
C LEU A 146 3.96 13.94 -10.86
N ILE A 147 4.81 14.32 -9.90
CA ILE A 147 5.61 15.55 -9.94
C ILE A 147 6.54 15.52 -11.16
N ALA A 148 7.20 14.40 -11.46
CA ALA A 148 8.07 14.31 -12.63
C ALA A 148 7.29 14.41 -13.97
N MET A 149 6.04 13.95 -14.00
CA MET A 149 5.21 13.92 -15.21
C MET A 149 4.45 15.22 -15.48
N THR A 150 4.09 16.00 -14.46
CA THR A 150 3.30 17.22 -14.66
C THR A 150 4.11 18.31 -15.36
N THR A 151 3.44 19.12 -16.17
CA THR A 151 3.97 20.35 -16.78
C THR A 151 3.37 21.62 -16.19
N ASP A 152 2.41 21.49 -15.27
CA ASP A 152 1.75 22.60 -14.59
C ASP A 152 2.41 22.89 -13.24
N ASP A 153 2.88 24.13 -13.04
CA ASP A 153 3.61 24.52 -11.83
C ASP A 153 2.72 24.56 -10.59
N GLY A 154 1.45 24.93 -10.72
CA GLY A 154 0.51 24.93 -9.58
C GLY A 154 0.17 23.51 -9.13
N THR A 155 -0.02 22.58 -10.06
CA THR A 155 -0.13 21.15 -9.78
C THR A 155 1.15 20.63 -9.14
N ARG A 156 2.33 21.00 -9.65
CA ARG A 156 3.62 20.60 -9.07
C ARG A 156 3.77 21.05 -7.62
N GLU A 157 3.33 22.28 -7.31
CA GLU A 157 3.37 22.83 -5.95
C GLU A 157 2.45 22.05 -5.00
N ALA A 158 1.20 21.82 -5.40
CA ALA A 158 0.25 21.06 -4.62
C ALA A 158 0.72 19.62 -4.37
N LEU A 159 1.19 18.92 -5.41
CA LEU A 159 1.72 17.56 -5.26
C LEU A 159 2.98 17.52 -4.38
N ARG A 160 3.84 18.54 -4.44
CA ARG A 160 5.00 18.64 -3.53
C ARG A 160 4.55 18.80 -2.08
N HIS A 161 3.53 19.62 -1.83
CA HIS A 161 2.99 19.77 -0.48
C HIS A 161 2.54 18.41 0.08
N LEU A 162 1.71 17.68 -0.67
CA LEU A 162 1.23 16.35 -0.28
C LEU A 162 2.40 15.38 -0.06
N ALA A 163 3.33 15.28 -1.02
CA ALA A 163 4.52 14.44 -0.89
C ALA A 163 5.32 14.71 0.39
N THR A 164 5.46 15.97 0.80
CA THR A 164 6.17 16.31 2.04
C THR A 164 5.37 15.99 3.32
N ARG A 165 4.04 15.91 3.23
CA ARG A 165 3.21 15.41 4.32
C ARG A 165 3.40 13.91 4.52
N GLU A 166 3.55 13.12 3.46
CA GLU A 166 3.86 11.69 3.57
C GLU A 166 5.16 11.41 4.34
N VAL A 167 6.18 12.24 4.13
CA VAL A 167 7.43 12.18 4.91
C VAL A 167 7.17 12.45 6.39
N SER A 168 6.27 13.38 6.69
CA SER A 168 5.89 13.72 8.06
C SER A 168 5.08 12.59 8.71
N HIS A 169 4.10 12.01 8.01
CA HIS A 169 3.29 10.88 8.49
C HIS A 169 4.16 9.66 8.72
N THR A 170 5.04 9.34 7.77
CA THR A 170 6.07 8.29 7.93
C THR A 170 6.87 8.51 9.21
N HIS A 171 7.35 9.73 9.46
CA HIS A 171 8.11 10.04 10.66
C HIS A 171 7.28 9.86 11.93
N MET A 172 6.02 10.32 11.96
CA MET A 172 5.10 10.14 13.09
C MET A 172 4.87 8.65 13.40
N PHE A 173 4.61 7.82 12.38
CA PHE A 173 4.45 6.37 12.56
C PHE A 173 5.73 5.69 13.06
N MET A 174 6.91 6.12 12.57
CA MET A 174 8.19 5.63 13.08
C MET A 174 8.39 5.99 14.55
N GLU A 175 8.09 7.22 14.97
CA GLU A 175 8.20 7.62 16.38
C GLU A 175 7.21 6.83 17.26
N ALA A 176 5.96 6.63 16.81
CA ALA A 176 5.00 5.79 17.50
C ALA A 176 5.52 4.35 17.66
N LEU A 177 6.08 3.74 16.61
CA LEU A 177 6.69 2.41 16.68
C LEU A 177 7.88 2.33 17.65
N LYS A 178 8.71 3.37 17.73
CA LYS A 178 9.81 3.42 18.70
C LYS A 178 9.31 3.36 20.14
N THR A 179 8.21 4.04 20.46
CA THR A 179 7.63 4.00 21.82
C THR A 179 7.13 2.61 22.21
N LEU A 180 6.83 1.77 21.23
CA LEU A 180 6.37 0.39 21.40
C LEU A 180 7.52 -0.64 21.31
N ASN A 181 8.77 -0.21 21.14
CA ASN A 181 9.89 -1.06 20.74
C ASN A 181 9.56 -1.92 19.50
N GLY A 182 8.73 -1.39 18.60
CA GLY A 182 8.23 -2.10 17.42
C GLY A 182 8.89 -1.70 16.11
N LEU A 183 9.83 -0.74 16.12
CA LEU A 183 10.45 -0.26 14.89
C LEU A 183 11.45 -1.29 14.32
N ASP A 184 12.31 -1.83 15.17
CA ASP A 184 13.42 -2.71 14.78
C ASP A 184 13.29 -4.15 15.31
N GLN A 185 12.33 -4.44 16.17
CA GLN A 185 12.12 -5.77 16.74
C GLN A 185 11.31 -6.67 15.81
N PRO A 186 11.86 -7.73 15.19
CA PRO A 186 11.11 -8.55 14.25
C PRO A 186 9.86 -9.20 14.88
N MET A 187 9.97 -9.56 16.16
CA MET A 187 8.91 -10.18 16.94
C MET A 187 8.13 -9.12 17.73
N PHE A 188 6.80 -9.17 17.64
CA PHE A 188 5.91 -8.26 18.37
C PHE A 188 4.69 -8.97 18.98
N GLY A 189 4.57 -10.29 18.80
CA GLY A 189 3.51 -11.12 19.38
C GLY A 189 4.08 -12.24 20.25
N ASP A 190 3.21 -13.14 20.70
CA ASP A 190 3.53 -14.16 21.72
C ASP A 190 4.23 -15.42 21.19
N LEU A 191 4.61 -15.43 19.90
CA LEU A 191 5.27 -16.58 19.29
C LEU A 191 6.61 -16.85 20.00
N LYS A 192 6.81 -18.09 20.44
CA LYS A 192 8.11 -18.57 20.91
C LYS A 192 8.88 -19.09 19.69
N PRO A 193 9.93 -18.39 19.21
CA PRO A 193 10.70 -18.85 18.07
C PRO A 193 11.42 -20.15 18.42
N ASP A 194 11.58 -21.02 17.43
CA ASP A 194 12.47 -22.17 17.51
C ASP A 194 13.86 -21.82 16.95
N ASP A 195 14.73 -22.82 16.86
CA ASP A 195 16.10 -22.67 16.40
C ASP A 195 16.21 -22.32 14.90
N THR A 196 15.09 -22.17 14.17
CA THR A 196 15.08 -21.82 12.75
C THR A 196 14.98 -20.33 12.47
N VAL A 197 14.70 -19.51 13.49
CA VAL A 197 14.36 -18.07 13.36
C VAL A 197 15.45 -17.22 12.67
N ASN A 198 16.71 -17.67 12.69
CA ASN A 198 17.84 -16.98 12.08
C ASN A 198 18.46 -17.74 10.91
N LEU A 199 17.81 -18.78 10.37
CA LEU A 199 18.28 -19.43 9.15
C LEU A 199 18.02 -18.55 7.93
N TYR A 200 19.05 -18.34 7.10
CA TYR A 200 18.90 -17.74 5.78
C TYR A 200 19.19 -18.81 4.72
N PHE A 201 18.21 -19.12 3.87
CA PHE A 201 18.38 -20.09 2.79
C PHE A 201 18.79 -19.41 1.49
N ASN A 202 19.92 -19.82 0.92
CA ASN A 202 20.31 -19.39 -0.40
C ASN A 202 19.57 -20.18 -1.49
N MET A 203 18.42 -19.65 -1.90
CA MET A 203 17.55 -20.29 -2.89
C MET A 203 17.91 -19.90 -4.34
N SER A 204 18.94 -19.09 -4.55
CA SER A 204 19.38 -18.65 -5.88
C SER A 204 20.73 -19.28 -6.25
N SER A 205 20.97 -19.49 -7.54
CA SER A 205 22.24 -20.02 -8.05
C SER A 205 22.56 -19.43 -9.42
N GLY A 206 23.82 -19.12 -9.69
CA GLY A 206 24.29 -18.62 -11.00
C GLY A 206 25.43 -17.61 -10.89
N PRO A 207 25.98 -17.13 -12.02
CA PRO A 207 26.98 -16.07 -12.02
C PRO A 207 26.42 -14.79 -11.37
N GLY A 208 27.09 -14.26 -10.36
CA GLY A 208 26.62 -13.09 -9.60
C GLY A 208 25.52 -13.39 -8.57
N ALA A 209 25.25 -14.67 -8.28
CA ALA A 209 24.47 -15.06 -7.11
C ALA A 209 25.30 -14.90 -5.82
N ASP A 210 24.67 -15.13 -4.67
CA ASP A 210 25.31 -15.23 -3.36
C ASP A 210 25.86 -13.92 -2.77
N GLU A 211 25.30 -12.79 -3.18
CA GLU A 211 25.63 -11.49 -2.57
C GLU A 211 25.40 -11.52 -1.05
N ARG A 212 26.44 -11.15 -0.29
CA ARG A 212 26.43 -11.20 1.16
C ARG A 212 26.24 -9.81 1.73
N GLY A 213 25.39 -9.66 2.75
CA GLY A 213 25.13 -8.42 3.49
C GLY A 213 24.76 -8.72 4.95
N PRO A 214 24.58 -7.70 5.81
CA PRO A 214 24.12 -7.90 7.19
C PRO A 214 22.80 -8.69 7.30
N TRP A 215 21.98 -8.68 6.24
CA TRP A 215 20.69 -9.37 6.15
C TRP A 215 20.76 -10.87 5.84
N ASN A 216 21.95 -11.44 5.59
CA ASN A 216 22.11 -12.86 5.27
C ASN A 216 23.46 -13.46 5.72
N ARG A 217 24.04 -12.91 6.79
CA ARG A 217 25.32 -13.39 7.30
C ARG A 217 25.36 -13.43 8.82
N GLU A 218 26.33 -14.17 9.30
CA GLU A 218 26.66 -14.30 10.71
C GLU A 218 27.17 -12.96 11.27
N PRO A 219 26.88 -12.63 12.54
CA PRO A 219 26.18 -13.46 13.53
C PRO A 219 24.65 -13.36 13.48
N ALA A 220 24.08 -12.46 12.66
CA ALA A 220 22.65 -12.21 12.64
C ALA A 220 21.85 -13.39 12.05
N PHE A 221 22.37 -13.99 10.98
CA PHE A 221 21.78 -15.12 10.30
C PHE A 221 22.80 -16.24 10.08
N GLN A 222 22.36 -17.49 10.19
CA GLN A 222 23.12 -18.66 9.74
C GLN A 222 22.86 -18.86 8.26
N TYR A 223 23.90 -18.73 7.43
CA TYR A 223 23.76 -18.85 5.98
C TYR A 223 23.78 -20.31 5.53
N ILE A 224 22.69 -20.75 4.92
CA ILE A 224 22.54 -22.08 4.33
C ILE A 224 22.80 -21.98 2.83
N ALA A 225 24.05 -22.27 2.44
CA ALA A 225 24.49 -22.19 1.05
C ALA A 225 23.84 -23.24 0.14
N ASP A 226 23.58 -24.45 0.67
CA ASP A 226 22.89 -25.53 -0.02
C ASP A 226 21.64 -25.95 0.77
N PRO A 227 20.48 -25.32 0.49
CA PRO A 227 19.23 -25.66 1.16
C PRO A 227 18.81 -27.12 0.98
N LEU A 228 19.08 -27.73 -0.18
CA LEU A 228 18.71 -29.12 -0.45
C LEU A 228 19.49 -30.06 0.46
N GLN A 229 20.80 -29.85 0.57
CA GLN A 229 21.64 -30.64 1.45
C GLN A 229 21.25 -30.44 2.92
N HIS A 230 20.93 -29.21 3.34
CA HIS A 230 20.45 -28.92 4.69
C HIS A 230 19.17 -29.71 5.01
N GLU A 231 18.16 -29.61 4.15
CA GLU A 231 16.90 -30.34 4.32
C GLU A 231 17.10 -31.86 4.31
N MET A 232 17.97 -32.40 3.46
CA MET A 232 18.29 -33.83 3.48
C MET A 232 18.96 -34.29 4.79
N GLN A 233 19.66 -33.41 5.50
CA GLN A 233 20.29 -33.72 6.78
C GLN A 233 19.29 -33.61 7.93
N THR A 234 18.43 -32.60 7.94
CA THR A 234 17.40 -32.40 8.98
C THR A 234 16.24 -33.38 8.85
N SER A 235 15.88 -33.78 7.63
CA SER A 235 14.79 -34.72 7.34
C SER A 235 15.12 -36.19 7.59
N LYS A 236 16.40 -36.59 7.68
CA LYS A 236 16.81 -37.97 7.99
C LYS A 236 16.24 -38.53 9.31
N GLY A 237 15.64 -37.70 10.16
CA GLY A 237 14.92 -38.08 11.38
C GLY A 237 13.38 -37.94 11.33
N ARG A 238 12.78 -37.47 10.23
CA ARG A 238 11.33 -37.33 10.06
C ARG A 238 10.85 -38.32 9.01
N ALA A 239 9.99 -39.27 9.39
CA ALA A 239 9.33 -40.16 8.43
C ALA A 239 8.61 -39.32 7.37
N GLY A 240 8.92 -39.52 6.09
CA GLY A 240 8.32 -38.76 5.01
C GLY A 240 6.80 -38.91 5.03
N ASN A 241 6.08 -37.81 4.79
CA ASN A 241 4.65 -37.87 4.44
C ASN A 241 4.53 -38.51 3.06
N GLU A 242 4.64 -39.83 2.97
CA GLU A 242 4.10 -40.56 1.83
C GLU A 242 2.59 -40.31 1.83
N MET A 243 2.09 -39.56 0.84
CA MET A 243 0.66 -39.49 0.62
C MET A 243 0.17 -40.91 0.32
N ALA A 244 -0.69 -41.45 1.19
CA ALA A 244 -1.32 -42.74 0.96
C ALA A 244 -1.94 -42.76 -0.45
N PRO A 245 -1.80 -43.86 -1.21
CA PRO A 245 -2.38 -43.95 -2.54
C PRO A 245 -3.89 -43.69 -2.46
N ALA A 246 -4.40 -42.82 -3.34
CA ALA A 246 -5.82 -42.49 -3.40
C ALA A 246 -6.64 -43.78 -3.55
N GLU A 247 -7.66 -43.96 -2.69
CA GLU A 247 -8.58 -45.09 -2.85
C GLU A 247 -9.27 -45.03 -4.22
N PRO A 248 -9.46 -46.16 -4.92
CA PRO A 248 -10.12 -46.17 -6.20
C PRO A 248 -11.57 -45.68 -6.03
N HIS A 249 -11.92 -44.61 -6.75
CA HIS A 249 -13.27 -44.04 -6.78
C HIS A 249 -14.32 -45.14 -7.00
N LEU A 250 -15.25 -45.28 -6.05
CA LEU A 250 -16.47 -46.07 -6.23
C LEU A 250 -17.27 -45.50 -7.40
N ASP A 251 -17.27 -46.24 -8.51
CA ASP A 251 -18.11 -45.98 -9.67
C ASP A 251 -19.59 -45.97 -9.25
N ARG A 252 -20.21 -44.79 -9.23
CA ARG A 252 -21.65 -44.59 -8.94
C ARG A 252 -22.55 -44.80 -10.16
N SER A 253 -22.15 -45.63 -11.13
CA SER A 253 -22.95 -45.93 -12.33
C SER A 253 -23.93 -47.11 -12.19
N ARG A 254 -24.42 -47.43 -10.98
CA ARG A 254 -25.51 -48.40 -10.80
C ARG A 254 -26.53 -47.99 -9.73
N ALA A 255 -27.35 -46.99 -10.05
CA ALA A 255 -28.63 -46.78 -9.36
C ALA A 255 -29.62 -46.05 -10.29
N SER A 256 -30.17 -46.76 -11.26
CA SER A 256 -31.40 -46.35 -11.97
C SER A 256 -32.01 -47.57 -12.65
N SER A 257 -32.65 -48.43 -11.86
CA SER A 257 -33.75 -49.26 -12.33
C SER A 257 -34.69 -49.59 -11.17
N ARG A 258 -35.73 -48.79 -11.02
CA ARG A 258 -37.10 -49.16 -10.63
C ARG A 258 -38.01 -47.94 -10.71
#